data_AF-A0A3R6PG27-F1
#
_entry.id   AF-A0A3R6PG27-F1
#
_cell.length_a   1.000
_cell.length_b   1.000
_cell.length_c   1.000
_cell.angle_alpha   90.00
_cell.angle_beta   90.00
_cell.angle_gamma   90.00
#
_symmetry.space_group_name_H-M   'P 1'
#
loop_
_entity.id
_entity.type
_entity.pdbx_description
1 polymer ?
#
loop_
_entity_poly.entity_id
_entity_poly.type
_entity_poly.pdbx_seq_one_letter_code
_entity_poly.pdbx_strand_id
1 'polypeptide(L)'
;MAVKIGHASIDENGRIVGGKVGDQTGKEICIREWYKKSWNVMLICTDEKIADKAADYMETICKNDNYGYDQGQRTTGYTSIKKNGVAKGKGEFDCSSLIASCYNLAGLDVNVNCTTRNLRKALLATGKFKAYEDAAHIKTSDYALRGAVYLSEGHHVVMALGKGSKQLEKKTQNASDYGSRYKVTADMLNVRKGPGTKYRILKVLRKGAEVKISEKQDEWGKYSEGWISLKYAKKV
;
A
#
# COMPACT_ATOMS: atom_id res chain seq x y z
N MET A 1 0.44 -18.24 5.77
CA MET A 1 1.72 -18.14 5.05
C MET A 1 2.53 -17.01 5.68
N ALA A 2 3.81 -17.21 5.93
CA ALA A 2 4.68 -16.13 6.41
C ALA A 2 4.83 -15.06 5.33
N VAL A 3 4.75 -13.79 5.71
CA VAL A 3 4.91 -12.67 4.77
C VAL A 3 6.38 -12.57 4.40
N LYS A 4 6.69 -12.57 3.10
CA LYS A 4 8.06 -12.29 2.63
C LYS A 4 8.31 -10.79 2.65
N ILE A 5 9.52 -10.39 3.01
CA ILE A 5 10.00 -9.01 2.99
C ILE A 5 11.28 -8.91 2.15
N GLY A 6 11.43 -7.83 1.40
CA GLY A 6 12.66 -7.44 0.71
C GLY A 6 13.36 -6.34 1.50
N HIS A 7 14.65 -6.47 1.72
CA HIS A 7 15.43 -5.44 2.39
C HIS A 7 16.91 -5.43 2.02
N ALA A 8 17.50 -4.24 2.13
CA ALA A 8 18.95 -4.04 2.06
C ALA A 8 19.46 -3.93 3.51
N SER A 9 20.31 -4.85 3.98
CA SER A 9 20.60 -4.97 5.42
C SER A 9 22.01 -4.57 5.84
N ILE A 10 23.07 -5.13 5.25
CA ILE A 10 24.47 -5.05 5.73
C ILE A 10 25.41 -5.39 4.56
N ASP A 11 26.60 -4.76 4.48
CA ASP A 11 27.66 -5.11 3.52
C ASP A 11 28.47 -6.38 3.91
N GLU A 12 29.22 -6.89 2.93
CA GLU A 12 30.16 -8.02 2.95
C GLU A 12 31.08 -8.22 4.17
N ASN A 13 31.34 -7.20 5.00
CA ASN A 13 32.21 -7.30 6.17
C ASN A 13 31.49 -7.00 7.49
N GLY A 14 30.16 -6.91 7.49
CA GLY A 14 29.42 -6.33 8.61
C GLY A 14 29.66 -4.83 8.74
N ARG A 15 30.15 -4.19 7.66
CA ARG A 15 30.38 -2.76 7.56
C ARG A 15 29.25 -2.12 6.76
N ILE A 16 29.30 -0.81 6.64
CA ILE A 16 28.25 0.02 6.05
C ILE A 16 28.80 0.83 4.87
N VAL A 17 30.09 0.66 4.55
CA VAL A 17 30.87 1.45 3.59
C VAL A 17 32.11 0.64 3.14
N GLY A 18 32.36 0.57 1.82
CA GLY A 18 33.61 0.07 1.25
C GLY A 18 33.54 -1.32 0.62
N GLY A 19 32.34 -1.80 0.29
CA GLY A 19 32.10 -3.04 -0.45
C GLY A 19 32.47 -2.92 -1.94
N LYS A 20 32.60 -4.06 -2.63
CA LYS A 20 32.68 -4.07 -4.10
C LYS A 20 31.29 -3.84 -4.68
N VAL A 21 31.22 -3.36 -5.92
CA VAL A 21 29.94 -3.13 -6.59
C VAL A 21 29.23 -4.46 -6.91
N GLY A 22 27.98 -4.60 -6.49
CA GLY A 22 27.15 -5.81 -6.63
C GLY A 22 27.18 -6.72 -5.38
N ASP A 23 26.17 -7.57 -5.21
CA ASP A 23 26.07 -8.47 -4.05
C ASP A 23 27.06 -9.64 -4.18
N GLN A 24 28.22 -9.59 -3.51
CA GLN A 24 29.17 -10.70 -3.56
C GLN A 24 28.81 -11.84 -2.57
N THR A 25 27.78 -11.71 -1.73
CA THR A 25 27.45 -12.71 -0.67
C THR A 25 26.05 -13.31 -0.75
N GLY A 26 25.19 -12.78 -1.62
CA GLY A 26 23.76 -13.14 -1.74
C GLY A 26 22.93 -12.74 -0.52
N LYS A 27 23.41 -11.80 0.30
CA LYS A 27 22.82 -11.42 1.59
C LYS A 27 22.67 -9.92 1.80
N GLU A 28 23.24 -9.10 0.93
CA GLU A 28 23.25 -7.63 1.07
C GLU A 28 21.88 -7.04 0.75
N ILE A 29 21.30 -7.45 -0.39
CA ILE A 29 19.91 -7.19 -0.78
C ILE A 29 19.21 -8.53 -0.96
N CYS A 30 18.36 -8.90 0.00
CA CYS A 30 17.74 -10.22 -0.02
C CYS A 30 16.26 -10.21 0.37
N ILE A 31 15.58 -11.28 -0.04
CA ILE A 31 14.22 -11.59 0.37
C ILE A 31 14.27 -12.55 1.55
N ARG A 32 13.62 -12.19 2.65
CA ARG A 32 13.52 -13.02 3.86
C ARG A 32 12.09 -13.09 4.36
N GLU A 33 11.82 -13.96 5.32
CA GLU A 33 10.55 -13.95 6.03
C GLU A 33 10.47 -12.74 6.97
N TRP A 34 9.27 -12.19 7.12
CA TRP A 34 9.01 -11.08 8.01
C TRP A 34 9.43 -11.46 9.43
N TYR A 35 10.20 -10.59 10.07
CA TYR A 35 10.64 -10.77 11.44
C TYR A 35 10.18 -9.60 12.30
N LYS A 36 9.92 -9.90 13.57
CA LYS A 36 9.53 -8.89 14.54
C LYS A 36 10.75 -8.03 14.91
N LYS A 37 10.62 -6.72 14.70
CA LYS A 37 11.57 -5.69 15.16
C LYS A 37 10.79 -4.56 15.82
N SER A 38 11.49 -3.61 16.43
CA SER A 38 10.93 -2.33 16.90
C SER A 38 10.58 -1.41 15.73
N TRP A 39 9.63 -1.83 14.89
CA TRP A 39 9.08 -1.02 13.80
C TRP A 39 8.30 0.15 14.39
N ASN A 40 8.54 1.36 13.91
CA ASN A 40 7.85 2.57 14.37
C ASN A 40 6.53 2.77 13.60
N VAL A 41 6.54 2.49 12.30
CA VAL A 41 5.39 2.74 11.43
C VAL A 41 5.36 1.73 10.28
N MET A 42 4.15 1.32 9.91
CA MET A 42 3.87 0.63 8.66
C MET A 42 3.20 1.60 7.68
N LEU A 43 3.81 1.80 6.53
CA LEU A 43 3.29 2.64 5.45
C LEU A 43 2.70 1.75 4.37
N ILE A 44 1.41 1.90 4.11
CA ILE A 44 0.70 1.14 3.08
C ILE A 44 0.40 2.09 1.92
N CYS A 45 0.81 1.70 0.71
CA CYS A 45 0.42 2.43 -0.48
C CYS A 45 -1.08 2.20 -0.76
N THR A 46 -1.83 3.27 -0.99
CA THR A 46 -3.26 3.22 -1.31
C THR A 46 -3.51 2.74 -2.74
N ASP A 47 -2.50 2.81 -3.60
CA ASP A 47 -2.54 2.39 -4.99
C ASP A 47 -1.88 1.01 -5.14
N GLU A 48 -2.72 -0.02 -5.19
CA GLU A 48 -2.26 -1.43 -5.25
C GLU A 48 -1.40 -1.71 -6.49
N LYS A 49 -1.61 -1.02 -7.61
CA LYS A 49 -0.81 -1.21 -8.83
C LYS A 49 0.60 -0.67 -8.66
N ILE A 50 0.74 0.48 -8.01
CA ILE A 50 2.05 1.06 -7.70
C ILE A 50 2.76 0.21 -6.64
N ALA A 51 2.03 -0.23 -5.62
CA ALA A 51 2.56 -1.11 -4.58
C ALA A 51 3.10 -2.42 -5.16
N ASP A 52 2.35 -3.04 -6.06
CA ASP A 52 2.72 -4.28 -6.74
C ASP A 52 3.94 -4.08 -7.64
N LYS A 53 3.97 -3.03 -8.47
CA LYS A 53 5.14 -2.68 -9.29
C LYS A 53 6.38 -2.41 -8.44
N ALA A 54 6.25 -1.69 -7.33
CA ALA A 54 7.38 -1.43 -6.44
C ALA A 54 7.91 -2.73 -5.80
N ALA A 55 7.02 -3.65 -5.45
CA ALA A 55 7.39 -4.99 -4.97
C ALA A 55 8.06 -5.83 -6.06
N ASP A 56 7.61 -5.76 -7.31
CA ASP A 56 8.26 -6.44 -8.44
C ASP A 56 9.67 -5.91 -8.69
N TYR A 57 9.87 -4.59 -8.62
CA TYR A 57 11.20 -3.99 -8.69
C TYR A 57 12.08 -4.47 -7.54
N MET A 58 11.56 -4.46 -6.31
CA MET A 58 12.27 -4.99 -5.15
C MET A 58 12.68 -6.45 -5.35
N GLU A 59 11.76 -7.32 -5.80
CA GLU A 59 12.09 -8.72 -6.08
C GLU A 59 13.13 -8.89 -7.18
N THR A 60 13.06 -8.08 -8.23
CA THR A 60 14.02 -8.15 -9.34
C THR A 60 15.40 -7.69 -8.90
N ILE A 61 15.48 -6.63 -8.09
CA ILE A 61 16.74 -6.13 -7.51
C ILE A 61 17.31 -7.18 -6.55
N CYS A 62 16.51 -7.75 -5.65
CA CYS A 62 16.96 -8.80 -4.72
C CYS A 62 17.39 -10.11 -5.41
N LYS A 63 16.94 -10.38 -6.64
CA LYS A 63 17.32 -11.58 -7.42
C LYS A 63 18.49 -11.32 -8.36
N ASN A 64 18.97 -10.08 -8.45
CA ASN A 64 19.99 -9.68 -9.40
C ASN A 64 21.26 -9.30 -8.63
N ASP A 65 22.26 -10.19 -8.71
CA ASP A 65 23.56 -10.06 -8.03
C ASP A 65 24.35 -8.80 -8.46
N ASN A 66 23.91 -8.08 -9.51
CA ASN A 66 24.52 -6.82 -9.92
C ASN A 66 24.22 -5.63 -8.99
N TYR A 67 23.33 -5.79 -8.00
CA TYR A 67 22.98 -4.75 -7.04
C TYR A 67 23.43 -5.10 -5.62
N GLY A 68 24.26 -4.25 -5.02
CA GLY A 68 24.80 -4.43 -3.68
C GLY A 68 24.33 -3.37 -2.69
N TYR A 69 24.91 -3.40 -1.48
CA TYR A 69 24.67 -2.41 -0.42
C TYR A 69 25.90 -1.55 -0.11
N ASP A 70 25.82 -0.23 -0.37
CA ASP A 70 26.86 0.74 0.04
C ASP A 70 26.25 2.13 0.37
N GLN A 71 26.55 2.68 1.56
CA GLN A 71 26.02 3.98 1.97
C GLN A 71 26.68 5.18 1.29
N GLY A 72 27.91 5.04 0.79
CA GLY A 72 28.64 6.06 0.04
C GLY A 72 28.14 6.20 -1.41
N GLN A 73 27.59 5.13 -2.00
CA GLN A 73 27.11 5.09 -3.38
C GLN A 73 25.59 4.81 -3.53
N ARG A 74 24.82 5.16 -2.51
CA ARG A 74 23.39 4.85 -2.30
C ARG A 74 22.38 5.16 -3.44
N THR A 75 22.74 5.89 -4.49
CA THR A 75 21.86 6.22 -5.66
C THR A 75 22.41 5.73 -7.00
N THR A 76 23.57 5.08 -7.01
CA THR A 76 24.19 4.58 -8.24
C THR A 76 23.34 3.47 -8.86
N GLY A 77 22.78 2.57 -8.05
CA GLY A 77 21.84 1.54 -8.49
C GLY A 77 20.62 2.14 -9.20
N TYR A 78 19.97 3.14 -8.59
CA TYR A 78 18.81 3.82 -9.19
C TYR A 78 19.14 4.47 -10.54
N THR A 79 20.25 5.21 -10.61
CA THR A 79 20.68 5.90 -11.84
C THR A 79 20.96 4.88 -12.95
N SER A 80 21.55 3.74 -12.60
CA SER A 80 21.83 2.65 -13.53
C SER A 80 20.55 1.97 -14.02
N ILE A 81 19.58 1.73 -13.14
CA ILE A 81 18.25 1.19 -13.53
C ILE A 81 17.56 2.14 -14.50
N LYS A 82 17.57 3.45 -14.22
CA LYS A 82 16.91 4.43 -15.09
C LYS A 82 17.52 4.46 -16.51
N LYS A 83 18.81 4.18 -16.63
CA LYS A 83 19.55 4.19 -17.90
C LYS A 83 19.49 2.86 -18.65
N ASN A 84 19.65 1.74 -17.96
CA ASN A 84 19.84 0.41 -18.57
C ASN A 84 18.69 -0.57 -18.31
N GLY A 85 17.71 -0.20 -17.46
CA GLY A 85 16.67 -1.07 -16.95
C GLY A 85 17.14 -1.92 -15.75
N VAL A 86 16.19 -2.47 -14.99
CA VAL A 86 16.47 -3.24 -13.75
C VAL A 86 17.14 -4.60 -14.00
N ALA A 87 17.03 -5.14 -15.21
CA ALA A 87 17.67 -6.41 -15.56
C ALA A 87 19.16 -6.24 -15.91
N LYS A 88 19.55 -5.11 -16.50
CA LYS A 88 20.92 -4.84 -17.00
C LYS A 88 21.67 -3.77 -16.20
N GLY A 89 20.98 -3.12 -15.26
CA GLY A 89 21.60 -2.16 -14.37
C GLY A 89 22.49 -2.85 -13.34
N LYS A 90 23.35 -2.05 -12.73
CA LYS A 90 24.25 -2.43 -11.65
C LYS A 90 24.52 -1.24 -10.75
N GLY A 91 24.75 -1.48 -9.47
CA GLY A 91 25.11 -0.42 -8.53
C GLY A 91 24.52 -0.62 -7.15
N GLU A 92 24.79 0.34 -6.30
CA GLU A 92 24.59 0.20 -4.86
C GLU A 92 23.32 0.90 -4.38
N PHE A 93 22.72 0.34 -3.33
CA PHE A 93 21.60 0.94 -2.61
C PHE A 93 21.84 0.99 -1.10
N ASP A 94 21.22 1.97 -0.44
CA ASP A 94 20.99 1.95 1.00
C ASP A 94 19.55 1.48 1.26
N CYS A 95 19.24 1.07 2.48
CA CYS A 95 17.92 0.54 2.85
C CYS A 95 16.78 1.51 2.50
N SER A 96 16.93 2.80 2.79
CA SER A 96 15.91 3.80 2.45
C SER A 96 15.93 4.23 1.00
N SER A 97 17.12 4.27 0.36
CA SER A 97 17.18 4.63 -1.07
C SER A 97 16.68 3.51 -1.95
N LEU A 98 16.84 2.23 -1.58
CA LEU A 98 16.26 1.09 -2.28
C LEU A 98 14.74 1.20 -2.32
N ILE A 99 14.10 1.38 -1.16
CA ILE A 99 12.65 1.52 -1.04
C ILE A 99 12.16 2.72 -1.85
N ALA A 100 12.80 3.88 -1.66
CA ALA A 100 12.43 5.09 -2.40
C ALA A 100 12.62 4.93 -3.91
N SER A 101 13.68 4.24 -4.35
CA SER A 101 13.94 3.94 -5.77
C SER A 101 12.88 3.02 -6.35
N CYS A 102 12.47 1.97 -5.61
CA CYS A 102 11.40 1.07 -6.06
C CYS A 102 10.09 1.83 -6.29
N TYR A 103 9.70 2.72 -5.38
CA TYR A 103 8.50 3.54 -5.58
C TYR A 103 8.68 4.61 -6.65
N ASN A 104 9.88 5.16 -6.79
CA ASN A 104 10.17 6.12 -7.85
C ASN A 104 10.04 5.50 -9.24
N LEU A 105 10.66 4.33 -9.42
CA LEU A 105 10.56 3.52 -10.64
C LEU A 105 9.13 3.00 -10.89
N ALA A 106 8.33 2.79 -9.83
CA ALA A 106 6.92 2.44 -9.95
C ALA A 106 6.02 3.63 -10.36
N GLY A 107 6.56 4.85 -10.40
CA GLY A 107 5.88 6.05 -10.88
C GLY A 107 5.44 7.04 -9.80
N LEU A 108 5.99 6.97 -8.58
CA LEU A 108 5.79 7.99 -7.55
C LEU A 108 6.96 8.97 -7.50
N ASP A 109 6.67 10.26 -7.30
CA ASP A 109 7.74 11.23 -7.11
C ASP A 109 8.28 11.19 -5.67
N VAL A 110 9.07 10.16 -5.36
CA VAL A 110 9.73 9.97 -4.07
C VAL A 110 11.20 10.31 -4.20
N ASN A 111 11.71 11.16 -3.31
CA ASN A 111 13.13 11.50 -3.29
C ASN A 111 13.98 10.28 -2.91
N VAL A 112 14.77 9.76 -3.86
CA VAL A 112 15.64 8.59 -3.69
C VAL A 112 16.81 8.82 -2.73
N ASN A 113 17.17 10.08 -2.46
CA ASN A 113 18.18 10.46 -1.47
C ASN A 113 17.63 10.55 -0.03
N CYS A 114 16.38 10.13 0.22
CA CYS A 114 15.84 10.16 1.57
C CYS A 114 16.52 9.14 2.49
N THR A 115 16.62 9.49 3.76
CA THR A 115 17.09 8.61 4.84
C THR A 115 15.89 7.97 5.55
N THR A 116 16.10 6.93 6.35
CA THR A 116 15.05 6.31 7.18
C THR A 116 14.35 7.30 8.11
N ARG A 117 14.97 8.44 8.45
CA ARG A 117 14.35 9.51 9.25
C ARG A 117 13.32 10.33 8.46
N ASN A 118 13.55 10.52 7.16
CA ASN A 118 12.71 11.37 6.31
C ASN A 118 11.85 10.58 5.32
N LEU A 119 12.05 9.27 5.20
CA LEU A 119 11.35 8.39 4.26
C LEU A 119 9.83 8.41 4.50
N ARG A 120 9.39 8.38 5.77
CA ARG A 120 7.96 8.49 6.12
C ARG A 120 7.35 9.76 5.51
N LYS A 121 7.98 10.90 5.72
CA LYS A 121 7.51 12.20 5.23
C LYS A 121 7.50 12.22 3.70
N ALA A 122 8.54 11.68 3.06
CA ALA A 122 8.63 11.60 1.60
C ALA A 122 7.52 10.74 0.99
N LEU A 123 7.24 9.56 1.57
CA LEU A 123 6.17 8.67 1.09
C LEU A 123 4.78 9.28 1.33
N LEU A 124 4.53 9.87 2.51
CA LEU A 124 3.26 10.52 2.80
C LEU A 124 3.01 11.76 1.92
N ALA A 125 4.07 12.50 1.55
CA ALA A 125 3.97 13.67 0.67
C ALA A 125 3.43 13.33 -0.74
N THR A 126 3.56 12.07 -1.18
CA THR A 126 2.98 11.61 -2.45
C THR A 126 1.44 11.58 -2.44
N GLY A 127 0.82 11.66 -1.26
CA GLY A 127 -0.64 11.49 -1.09
C GLY A 127 -1.14 10.06 -1.32
N LYS A 128 -0.25 9.13 -1.69
CA LYS A 128 -0.59 7.73 -2.00
C LYS A 128 -0.21 6.75 -0.88
N PHE A 129 0.12 7.23 0.31
CA PHE A 129 0.45 6.38 1.44
C PHE A 129 -0.38 6.71 2.68
N LYS A 130 -0.68 5.68 3.45
CA LYS A 130 -1.24 5.78 4.80
C LYS A 130 -0.26 5.20 5.80
N ALA A 131 -0.01 5.93 6.87
CA ALA A 131 0.82 5.50 7.99
C ALA A 131 -0.04 4.83 9.07
N TYR A 132 0.45 3.69 9.57
CA TYR A 132 -0.14 2.93 10.65
C TYR A 132 0.92 2.72 11.73
N GLU A 133 0.63 3.17 12.95
CA GLU A 133 1.54 3.09 14.11
C GLU A 133 0.98 2.16 15.20
N ASP A 134 -0.19 1.58 14.97
CA ASP A 134 -0.81 0.71 15.95
C ASP A 134 -0.10 -0.64 16.02
N ALA A 135 -0.17 -1.25 17.21
CA ALA A 135 0.49 -2.51 17.50
C ALA A 135 0.09 -3.64 16.54
N ALA A 136 -1.14 -3.64 16.00
CA ALA A 136 -1.57 -4.69 15.09
C ALA A 136 -0.85 -4.62 13.74
N HIS A 137 -0.53 -3.41 13.26
CA HIS A 137 0.17 -3.19 11.99
C HIS A 137 1.70 -3.24 12.14
N ILE A 138 2.27 -2.81 13.28
CA ILE A 138 3.74 -2.76 13.45
C ILE A 138 4.33 -4.00 14.15
N LYS A 139 3.58 -4.70 15.00
CA LYS A 139 4.09 -5.88 15.74
C LYS A 139 3.79 -7.20 15.05
N THR A 140 2.99 -7.19 13.98
CA THR A 140 2.62 -8.39 13.23
C THR A 140 2.66 -8.12 11.72
N SER A 141 2.83 -9.18 10.94
CA SER A 141 2.69 -9.13 9.48
C SER A 141 1.27 -9.42 9.01
N ASP A 142 0.29 -9.54 9.90
CA ASP A 142 -1.07 -9.99 9.57
C ASP A 142 -1.78 -9.06 8.59
N TYR A 143 -1.51 -7.75 8.71
CA TYR A 143 -2.08 -6.70 7.86
C TYR A 143 -1.12 -6.25 6.74
N ALA A 144 0.01 -6.95 6.57
CA ALA A 144 0.97 -6.60 5.54
C ALA A 144 0.33 -6.66 4.15
N LEU A 145 0.57 -5.61 3.36
CA LEU A 145 0.21 -5.56 1.95
C LEU A 145 1.47 -5.76 1.12
N ARG A 146 1.32 -6.34 -0.07
CA ARG A 146 2.41 -6.34 -1.05
C ARG A 146 2.72 -4.88 -1.40
N GLY A 147 3.99 -4.49 -1.31
CA GLY A 147 4.42 -3.11 -1.38
C GLY A 147 4.02 -2.28 -0.15
N ALA A 148 3.86 -2.88 1.03
CA ALA A 148 3.83 -2.13 2.29
C ALA A 148 5.27 -1.93 2.81
N VAL A 149 5.54 -0.83 3.49
CA VAL A 149 6.86 -0.50 4.04
C VAL A 149 6.80 -0.53 5.56
N TYR A 150 7.63 -1.36 6.17
CA TYR A 150 7.87 -1.34 7.61
C TYR A 150 9.10 -0.50 7.88
N LEU A 151 8.92 0.59 8.61
CA LEU A 151 9.97 1.56 8.87
C LEU A 151 10.28 1.61 10.37
N SER A 152 11.56 1.42 10.69
CA SER A 152 12.17 1.74 11.97
C SER A 152 12.98 3.02 11.76
N GLU A 153 12.40 4.16 12.16
CA GLU A 153 12.93 5.48 11.83
C GLU A 153 14.34 5.64 12.42
N GLY A 154 15.29 6.05 11.57
CA GLY A 154 16.70 6.18 11.95
C GLY A 154 17.50 4.89 12.01
N HIS A 155 16.90 3.71 11.80
CA HIS A 155 17.60 2.43 11.94
C HIS A 155 17.48 1.51 10.73
N HIS A 156 16.26 1.22 10.25
CA HIS A 156 16.08 0.22 9.20
C HIS A 156 14.73 0.33 8.51
N VAL A 157 14.64 -0.14 7.27
CA VAL A 157 13.38 -0.20 6.53
C VAL A 157 13.32 -1.45 5.67
N VAL A 158 12.12 -2.03 5.58
CA VAL A 158 11.87 -3.22 4.76
C VAL A 158 10.56 -3.08 4.00
N MET A 159 10.45 -3.74 2.85
CA MET A 159 9.21 -3.80 2.07
C MET A 159 8.58 -5.18 2.21
N ALA A 160 7.29 -5.26 2.47
CA ALA A 160 6.53 -6.50 2.33
C ALA A 160 6.30 -6.83 0.86
N LEU A 161 6.65 -8.06 0.49
CA LEU A 161 6.44 -8.65 -0.83
C LEU A 161 5.25 -9.61 -0.82
N GLY A 162 4.82 -10.05 0.37
CA GLY A 162 3.65 -10.90 0.56
C GLY A 162 2.46 -10.14 1.15
N LYS A 163 1.30 -10.81 1.12
CA LYS A 163 0.09 -10.39 1.83
C LYS A 163 0.01 -11.13 3.17
N GLY A 164 -0.35 -10.41 4.23
CA GLY A 164 -0.59 -10.95 5.56
C GLY A 164 -1.83 -11.84 5.64
N SER A 165 -1.91 -12.67 6.67
CA SER A 165 -3.02 -13.61 6.89
C SER A 165 -4.39 -12.92 7.08
N LYS A 166 -4.40 -11.70 7.64
CA LYS A 166 -5.63 -10.89 7.87
C LYS A 166 -5.94 -9.92 6.74
N GLN A 167 -5.24 -10.01 5.61
CA GLN A 167 -5.61 -9.34 4.36
C GLN A 167 -6.92 -9.83 3.74
N LEU A 168 -7.55 -10.85 4.30
CA LEU A 168 -8.87 -11.32 3.90
C LEU A 168 -9.96 -10.82 4.86
N GLU A 169 -10.06 -9.51 5.07
CA GLU A 169 -11.34 -8.83 5.31
C GLU A 169 -11.34 -7.41 4.71
N LYS A 170 -10.81 -7.24 3.49
CA LYS A 170 -11.51 -6.32 2.59
C LYS A 170 -12.88 -6.97 2.35
N LYS A 171 -13.90 -6.55 3.11
CA LYS A 171 -15.30 -6.70 2.69
C LYS A 171 -15.34 -6.22 1.24
N THR A 172 -15.42 -7.16 0.30
CA THR A 172 -15.55 -6.91 -1.12
C THR A 172 -16.82 -6.11 -1.33
N GLN A 173 -16.75 -4.79 -1.24
CA GLN A 173 -17.76 -3.96 -1.87
C GLN A 173 -17.43 -3.98 -3.35
N ASN A 174 -18.08 -4.91 -4.04
CA ASN A 174 -18.05 -5.06 -5.49
C ASN A 174 -18.18 -3.68 -6.14
N ALA A 175 -17.11 -3.26 -6.81
CA ALA A 175 -17.15 -2.23 -7.81
C ALA A 175 -17.97 -2.74 -9.00
N SER A 176 -19.31 -2.65 -8.91
CA SER A 176 -20.21 -2.86 -10.04
C SER A 176 -21.64 -2.39 -9.74
N ASP A 177 -21.85 -1.12 -9.35
CA ASP A 177 -23.19 -0.53 -9.51
C ASP A 177 -23.32 1.00 -9.35
N TYR A 178 -22.26 1.78 -9.56
CA TYR A 178 -22.38 3.24 -9.52
C TYR A 178 -23.27 3.70 -10.69
N GLY A 179 -24.50 4.12 -10.38
CA GLY A 179 -25.44 4.67 -11.35
C GLY A 179 -26.71 3.86 -11.59
N SER A 180 -26.92 2.74 -10.90
CA SER A 180 -28.14 1.96 -11.06
C SER A 180 -29.37 2.65 -10.48
N ARG A 181 -30.45 2.61 -11.26
CA ARG A 181 -31.75 3.14 -10.89
C ARG A 181 -32.51 2.09 -10.07
N TYR A 182 -33.21 2.56 -9.07
CA TYR A 182 -34.01 1.76 -8.16
C TYR A 182 -35.40 2.36 -8.09
N LYS A 183 -36.43 1.53 -8.22
CA LYS A 183 -37.82 1.91 -8.06
C LYS A 183 -38.32 1.55 -6.67
N VAL A 184 -38.84 2.52 -5.94
CA VAL A 184 -39.40 2.35 -4.60
C VAL A 184 -40.64 1.45 -4.66
N THR A 185 -40.65 0.38 -3.88
CA THR A 185 -41.75 -0.60 -3.83
C THR A 185 -42.71 -0.38 -2.66
N ALA A 186 -42.27 0.32 -1.60
CA ALA A 186 -43.09 0.66 -0.44
C ALA A 186 -43.94 1.93 -0.66
N ASP A 187 -45.11 2.00 -0.02
CA ASP A 187 -46.02 3.16 -0.09
C ASP A 187 -45.36 4.46 0.39
N MET A 188 -44.58 4.36 1.46
CA MET A 188 -43.78 5.46 2.00
C MET A 188 -42.40 4.94 2.44
N LEU A 189 -41.34 5.44 1.81
CA LEU A 189 -39.95 5.11 2.10
C LEU A 189 -39.22 6.34 2.64
N ASN A 190 -38.76 6.24 3.89
CA ASN A 190 -38.00 7.30 4.53
C ASN A 190 -36.57 7.39 3.98
N VAL A 191 -36.20 8.57 3.50
CA VAL A 191 -34.83 8.99 3.21
C VAL A 191 -34.23 9.53 4.49
N ARG A 192 -33.16 8.91 4.99
CA ARG A 192 -32.51 9.27 6.26
C ARG A 192 -31.14 9.90 6.05
N LYS A 193 -30.65 10.68 7.01
CA LYS A 193 -29.33 11.32 6.93
C LYS A 193 -28.17 10.33 6.88
N GLY A 194 -28.37 9.13 7.41
CA GLY A 194 -27.36 8.07 7.42
C GLY A 194 -27.98 6.68 7.20
N PRO A 195 -27.15 5.67 6.94
CA PRO A 195 -27.57 4.29 6.68
C PRO A 195 -27.97 3.62 7.99
N GLY A 196 -29.22 3.84 8.41
CA GLY A 196 -29.76 3.21 9.62
C GLY A 196 -31.02 3.89 10.13
N THR A 197 -31.82 3.15 10.90
CA THR A 197 -33.10 3.64 11.46
C THR A 197 -32.93 4.68 12.58
N LYS A 198 -31.72 4.80 13.14
CA LYS A 198 -31.37 5.78 14.19
C LYS A 198 -31.13 7.19 13.64
N TYR A 199 -30.89 7.34 12.34
CA TYR A 199 -30.64 8.64 11.72
C TYR A 199 -31.94 9.40 11.45
N ARG A 200 -31.89 10.73 11.58
CA ARG A 200 -33.02 11.64 11.29
C ARG A 200 -33.50 11.46 9.85
N ILE A 201 -34.82 11.50 9.68
CA ILE A 201 -35.50 11.47 8.38
C ILE A 201 -35.35 12.84 7.71
N LEU A 202 -34.85 12.85 6.48
CA LEU A 202 -34.70 14.04 5.64
C LEU A 202 -35.90 14.23 4.70
N LYS A 203 -36.42 13.13 4.13
CA LYS A 203 -37.51 13.14 3.15
C LYS A 203 -38.26 11.81 3.16
N VAL A 204 -39.45 11.76 2.55
CA VAL A 204 -40.18 10.52 2.27
C VAL A 204 -40.39 10.39 0.76
N LEU A 205 -40.11 9.21 0.21
CA LEU A 205 -40.39 8.83 -1.18
C LEU A 205 -41.64 7.96 -1.22
N ARG A 206 -42.46 8.10 -2.25
CA ARG A 206 -43.65 7.27 -2.45
C ARG A 206 -43.37 6.10 -3.39
N LYS A 207 -44.23 5.08 -3.32
CA LYS A 207 -44.21 3.92 -4.23
C LYS A 207 -44.14 4.36 -5.69
N GLY A 208 -43.27 3.72 -6.45
CA GLY A 208 -43.04 4.00 -7.86
C GLY A 208 -41.99 5.08 -8.13
N ALA A 209 -41.54 5.83 -7.13
CA ALA A 209 -40.45 6.80 -7.31
C ALA A 209 -39.16 6.09 -7.73
N GLU A 210 -38.48 6.64 -8.73
CA GLU A 210 -37.17 6.16 -9.18
C GLU A 210 -36.06 6.98 -8.53
N VAL A 211 -35.06 6.29 -7.98
CA VAL A 211 -33.88 6.89 -7.37
C VAL A 211 -32.61 6.32 -7.96
N LYS A 212 -31.64 7.20 -8.19
CA LYS A 212 -30.30 6.81 -8.60
C LYS A 212 -29.46 6.60 -7.34
N ILE A 213 -28.99 5.38 -7.14
CA ILE A 213 -28.16 5.05 -5.99
C ILE A 213 -26.69 5.28 -6.34
N SER A 214 -26.06 6.20 -5.60
CA SER A 214 -24.66 6.56 -5.79
C SER A 214 -23.72 5.76 -4.89
N GLU A 215 -24.19 5.18 -3.80
CA GLU A 215 -23.38 4.41 -2.85
C GLU A 215 -24.26 3.37 -2.16
N LYS A 216 -23.72 2.21 -1.78
CA LYS A 216 -24.47 1.19 -1.03
C LYS A 216 -23.71 0.85 0.24
N GLN A 217 -24.43 0.77 1.35
CA GLN A 217 -23.91 0.35 2.64
C GLN A 217 -24.88 -0.62 3.28
N ASP A 218 -24.49 -1.90 3.35
CA ASP A 218 -25.32 -3.01 3.81
C ASP A 218 -26.70 -3.02 3.10
N GLU A 219 -27.81 -2.92 3.83
CA GLU A 219 -29.17 -2.85 3.25
C GLU A 219 -29.63 -1.43 2.85
N TRP A 220 -28.70 -0.47 2.73
CA TRP A 220 -28.99 0.93 2.43
C TRP A 220 -28.33 1.40 1.13
N GLY A 221 -29.03 2.27 0.42
CA GLY A 221 -28.55 2.95 -0.78
C GLY A 221 -28.57 4.46 -0.59
N LYS A 222 -27.47 5.12 -0.88
CA LYS A 222 -27.35 6.58 -0.88
C LYS A 222 -28.01 7.16 -2.11
N TYR A 223 -28.99 8.01 -1.87
CA TYR A 223 -29.71 8.79 -2.85
C TYR A 223 -29.52 10.28 -2.50
N SER A 224 -28.81 11.01 -3.37
CA SER A 224 -28.46 12.41 -3.13
C SER A 224 -27.78 12.60 -1.75
N GLU A 225 -28.30 13.47 -0.90
CA GLU A 225 -27.81 13.74 0.47
C GLU A 225 -28.35 12.78 1.54
N GLY A 226 -29.09 11.74 1.15
CA GLY A 226 -29.72 10.82 2.09
C GLY A 226 -29.60 9.35 1.72
N TRP A 227 -30.14 8.50 2.58
CA TRP A 227 -30.04 7.05 2.51
C TRP A 227 -31.43 6.43 2.57
N ILE A 228 -31.69 5.50 1.66
CA ILE A 228 -32.93 4.72 1.61
C ILE A 228 -32.63 3.26 1.86
N SER A 229 -33.59 2.52 2.41
CA SER A 229 -33.43 1.07 2.58
C SER A 229 -33.72 0.36 1.26
N LEU A 230 -32.74 -0.40 0.77
CA LEU A 230 -32.82 -1.19 -0.46
C LEU A 230 -33.79 -2.37 -0.33
N LYS A 231 -34.19 -2.75 0.88
CA LYS A 231 -35.28 -3.71 1.11
C LYS A 231 -36.61 -3.26 0.48
N TYR A 232 -36.81 -1.95 0.37
CA TYR A 232 -38.02 -1.33 -0.16
C TYR A 232 -37.81 -0.67 -1.52
N ALA A 233 -36.74 -1.02 -2.23
CA ALA A 233 -36.45 -0.51 -3.56
C ALA A 233 -35.89 -1.62 -4.45
N LYS A 234 -36.45 -1.78 -5.65
CA LYS A 234 -36.02 -2.81 -6.61
C LYS A 234 -35.24 -2.15 -7.75
N LYS A 235 -34.10 -2.73 -8.14
CA LYS A 235 -33.32 -2.24 -9.30
C LYS A 235 -34.17 -2.32 -10.58
N VAL A 236 -34.12 -1.27 -11.39
CA VAL A 236 -34.80 -1.14 -12.69
C VAL A 236 -33.81 -0.89 -13.81
#